data_AF-A0A3D2RJU2-F1
#
_entry.id   AF-A0A3D2RJU2-F1
#
_cell.length_a   1.000
_cell.length_b   1.000
_cell.length_c   1.000
_cell.angle_alpha   90.00
_cell.angle_beta   90.00
_cell.angle_gamma   90.00
#
_symmetry.space_group_name_H-M   'P 1'
#
loop_
_entity.id
_entity.type
_entity.pdbx_description
1 polymer ?
#
loop_
_entity_poly.entity_id
_entity_poly.type
_entity_poly.pdbx_seq_one_letter_code
_entity_poly.pdbx_strand_id
1 'polypeptide(L)' 'MTRTVDVCIVGGGRGGLGAAVSAPRNGARTRLIETASALGDTSTLAGVNNSEPVAGET' A
#
# COMPACT_ATOMS: atom_id res chain seq x y z
N MET A 1 11.74 14.24 -8.42
CA MET A 1 10.46 14.91 -8.79
C MET A 1 9.69 15.21 -7.52
N THR A 2 9.43 16.48 -7.21
CA THR A 2 8.69 16.91 -6.02
C THR A 2 7.30 17.41 -6.42
N ARG A 3 6.28 17.06 -5.63
CA ARG A 3 4.89 17.49 -5.86
C ARG A 3 4.18 17.66 -4.53
N THR A 4 3.54 18.81 -4.34
CA THR A 4 2.71 19.08 -3.15
C THR A 4 1.40 18.33 -3.26
N VAL A 5 1.07 17.59 -2.21
CA VAL A 5 -0.15 16.80 -2.09
C VAL A 5 -0.74 16.98 -0.70
N ASP A 6 -2.03 16.73 -0.58
CA ASP A 6 -2.73 16.86 0.69
C ASP A 6 -2.53 15.58 1.54
N VAL A 7 -2.37 14.43 0.87
CA VAL A 7 -2.06 13.13 1.50
C VAL A 7 -0.96 12.40 0.72
N CYS A 8 0.11 12.01 1.42
CA CYS A 8 1.16 11.14 0.92
C CYS A 8 1.05 9.77 1.61
N ILE A 9 0.93 8.70 0.82
CA ILE A 9 0.88 7.32 1.30
C ILE A 9 2.19 6.63 0.92
N VAL A 10 2.84 6.02 1.92
CA VAL A 10 4.08 5.26 1.74
C VAL A 10 3.78 3.80 2.07
N GLY A 11 4.00 2.92 1.09
CA GLY A 11 3.64 1.50 1.16
C GLY A 11 2.30 1.20 0.49
N GLY A 12 2.32 0.24 -0.43
CA GLY A 12 1.22 -0.22 -1.29
C GLY A 12 0.58 -1.53 -0.85
N GLY A 13 0.80 -1.94 0.41
CA GLY A 13 0.08 -3.06 1.03
C GLY A 13 -1.41 -2.78 1.25
N ARG A 14 -2.14 -3.72 1.85
CA ARG A 14 -3.61 -3.63 2.00
C ARG A 14 -4.09 -2.33 2.67
N GLY A 15 -3.43 -1.88 3.73
CA GLY A 15 -3.77 -0.61 4.40
C GLY A 15 -3.49 0.61 3.50
N GLY A 16 -2.31 0.66 2.89
CA GLY A 16 -1.90 1.77 2.02
C GLY A 16 -2.74 1.87 0.75
N LEU A 17 -3.10 0.74 0.14
CA LEU A 17 -3.98 0.69 -1.02
C LEU A 17 -5.40 1.15 -0.66
N GLY A 18 -5.92 0.73 0.50
CA GLY A 18 -7.20 1.21 1.02
C GLY A 18 -7.22 2.74 1.20
N ALA A 19 -6.14 3.30 1.77
CA ALA A 19 -5.97 4.75 1.90
C ALA A 19 -5.84 5.46 0.53
N ALA A 20 -5.09 4.86 -0.41
CA ALA A 20 -4.91 5.40 -1.76
C ALA A 20 -6.22 5.45 -2.56
N VAL A 21 -7.18 4.60 -2.25
CA VAL A 21 -8.54 4.63 -2.84
C VAL A 21 -9.47 5.57 -2.08
N SER A 22 -9.46 5.56 -0.74
CA SER A 22 -10.42 6.35 0.05
C SER A 22 -10.09 7.85 0.06
N ALA A 23 -8.83 8.23 0.17
CA ALA A 23 -8.41 9.63 0.25
C ALA A 23 -8.80 10.47 -0.98
N PRO A 24 -8.57 10.05 -2.23
CA PRO A 24 -9.03 10.82 -3.39
C PRO A 24 -10.55 10.82 -3.55
N ARG A 25 -11.27 9.78 -3.08
CA ARG A 25 -12.74 9.79 -3.04
C ARG A 25 -13.30 10.84 -2.08
N ASN A 26 -12.53 11.19 -1.05
CA ASN A 26 -12.82 12.27 -0.12
C ASN A 26 -12.25 13.63 -0.57
N GLY A 27 -11.79 13.75 -1.82
CA GLY A 27 -11.36 15.01 -2.43
C GLY A 27 -9.89 15.41 -2.19
N ALA A 28 -9.09 14.56 -1.54
CA ALA A 28 -7.67 14.87 -1.32
C ALA A 28 -6.85 14.64 -2.60
N ARG A 29 -5.92 15.56 -2.93
CA ARG A 29 -4.87 15.27 -3.92
C ARG A 29 -3.89 14.31 -3.25
N THR A 30 -3.81 13.09 -3.78
CA THR A 30 -3.05 12.02 -3.15
C THR A 30 -1.86 11.57 -3.98
N ARG A 31 -0.86 11.04 -3.30
CA ARG A 31 0.26 10.33 -3.93
C ARG A 31 0.60 9.09 -3.15
N LEU A 32 0.65 7.96 -3.83
CA LEU A 32 1.10 6.68 -3.32
C LEU A 32 2.51 6.41 -3.83
N ILE A 33 3.39 5.95 -2.96
CA ILE A 33 4.76 5.55 -3.28
C ILE A 33 5.00 4.16 -2.70
N GLU A 34 5.54 3.28 -3.54
CA GLU A 34 5.94 1.91 -3.19
C GLU A 34 7.40 1.70 -3.61
N THR A 35 8.18 1.02 -2.77
CA THR A 35 9.58 0.69 -3.06
C THR A 35 9.72 -0.64 -3.81
N ALA A 36 8.77 -1.54 -3.62
CA ALA A 36 8.74 -2.82 -4.30
C ALA A 36 8.37 -2.66 -5.79
N SER A 37 8.65 -3.71 -6.56
CA SER A 37 8.35 -3.74 -8.00
C SER A 37 6.85 -3.78 -8.31
N ALA A 38 6.00 -4.08 -7.33
CA ALA A 38 4.54 -4.10 -7.46
C ALA A 38 3.84 -3.74 -6.14
N LEU A 39 2.56 -3.40 -6.24
CA LEU A 39 1.67 -3.18 -5.09
C LEU A 39 1.33 -4.52 -4.40
N GLY A 40 0.83 -4.43 -3.16
CA GLY A 40 0.35 -5.58 -2.40
C GLY A 40 1.28 -6.08 -1.29
N ASP A 41 2.48 -5.49 -1.15
CA ASP A 41 3.44 -5.75 -0.07
C ASP A 41 3.72 -7.26 0.09
N THR A 42 4.13 -7.72 1.27
CA THR A 42 4.35 -9.14 1.61
C THR A 42 3.16 -10.04 1.28
N SER A 43 1.93 -9.51 1.31
CA SER A 43 0.74 -10.28 0.93
C SER A 43 0.72 -10.71 -0.53
N THR A 44 1.29 -9.92 -1.43
CA THR A 44 1.35 -10.26 -2.86
C THR A 44 2.73 -10.77 -3.26
N LEU A 45 3.80 -10.23 -2.66
CA LEU A 45 5.17 -10.50 -3.07
C LEU A 45 5.85 -11.63 -2.30
N ALA A 46 5.39 -11.93 -1.08
CA ALA A 46 5.94 -12.99 -0.23
C ALA A 46 4.90 -14.08 0.12
N GLY A 47 3.66 -13.97 -0.41
CA GLY A 47 2.59 -14.93 -0.12
C GLY A 47 2.05 -14.87 1.31
N VAL A 48 2.31 -13.78 2.05
CA VAL A 48 1.90 -13.62 3.45
C VAL A 48 0.44 -13.19 3.52
N ASN A 49 -0.44 -14.15 3.76
CA ASN A 49 -1.85 -13.83 3.96
C ASN A 49 -2.10 -13.50 5.44
N ASN A 50 -3.09 -12.64 5.71
CA ASN A 50 -3.41 -12.17 7.06
C ASN A 50 -4.56 -12.97 7.71
N SER A 51 -5.18 -13.86 6.94
CA SER A 51 -6.31 -14.69 7.40
C SER A 51 -5.83 -16.01 8.01
N GLU A 52 -4.68 -16.50 7.55
CA GLU A 52 -4.03 -17.74 7.94
C GLU A 52 -2.52 -17.46 8.09
N PRO A 53 -1.86 -17.88 9.19
CA PRO A 53 -0.41 -17.77 9.30
C PRO A 53 0.28 -18.58 8.19
N VAL A 54 1.32 -18.00 7.56
CA VAL A 54 2.09 -18.68 6.52
C VAL A 54 2.93 -19.81 7.12
N ALA A 55 3.02 -20.95 6.44
CA ALA A 55 3.82 -22.12 6.85
C ALA A 55 5.35 -21.92 6.77
N GLY A 56 5.83 -20.68 6.61
CA GLY A 56 7.20 -20.37 6.21
C GLY A 56 7.89 -19.27 7.03
N GLU A 57 7.40 -18.96 8.23
CA GLU A 57 8.17 -18.16 9.19
C GLU A 57 9.04 -19.11 10.05
N THR A 58 10.15 -19.57 9.47
CA THR A 58 11.33 -20.11 10.18
C THR A 58 12.60 -19.58 9.50
#